data_AF-A0A0D8Y003-F1
#
_entry.id   AF-A0A0D8Y003-F1
#
_cell.length_a   1.000
_cell.length_b   1.000
_cell.length_c   1.000
_cell.angle_alpha   90.00
_cell.angle_beta   90.00
_cell.angle_gamma   90.00
#
_symmetry.space_group_name_H-M   'P 1'
#
loop_
_entity.id
_entity.type
_entity.pdbx_description
1 polymer ?
#
loop_
_entity_poly.entity_id
_entity_poly.type
_entity_poly.pdbx_seq_one_letter_code
_entity_poly.pdbx_strand_id
1 'polypeptide(L)'
;MTWCLMKISIRKDEAVSADEHFDASFPVNFVVSSNGDVLLAPPGIIKISCELSMTWFPFDEQICFIKYGSWTYTGSKLDLHIDDSGLNNRHKMDLMYYLPNGEFELLATPAERVASEFNKERYVELYFRLHLKRKTLYYGLNWIVPSILISVSNVLGFTMPPECGEKITLRKYLRLDWQLILMKKLRMSDMSK
;
A
#
# COMPACT_ATOMS: atom_id res chain seq x y z
N MET A 1 47.93 1.86 -31.37
CA MET A 1 46.99 2.93 -30.94
C MET A 1 45.59 2.35 -31.02
N THR A 2 45.16 1.70 -29.94
CA THR A 2 43.84 1.06 -29.86
C THR A 2 43.26 1.44 -28.51
N TRP A 3 42.49 2.52 -28.49
CA TRP A 3 41.61 2.84 -27.38
C TRP A 3 40.29 2.12 -27.65
N CYS A 4 40.12 0.96 -27.03
CA CYS A 4 38.82 0.31 -26.95
C CYS A 4 38.04 1.06 -25.85
N LEU A 5 37.23 2.04 -26.26
CA LEU A 5 36.26 2.67 -25.38
C LEU A 5 35.20 1.62 -25.04
N MET A 6 35.29 1.07 -23.82
CA MET A 6 34.25 0.23 -23.25
C MET A 6 33.03 1.11 -22.97
N LYS A 7 32.19 1.25 -23.98
CA LYS A 7 30.89 1.92 -23.90
C LYS A 7 29.96 0.98 -23.14
N ILE A 8 29.84 1.17 -21.83
CA ILE A 8 28.83 0.49 -21.02
C ILE A 8 27.47 1.10 -21.39
N SER A 9 26.84 0.53 -22.40
CA SER A 9 25.45 0.81 -22.76
C SER A 9 24.58 0.01 -21.81
N ILE A 10 24.12 0.62 -20.72
CA ILE A 10 23.02 0.05 -19.94
C ILE A 10 21.79 0.14 -20.85
N ARG A 11 21.39 -1.01 -21.38
CA ARG A 11 20.24 -1.16 -22.27
C ARG A 11 18.99 -0.80 -21.45
N LYS A 12 18.22 0.17 -21.97
CA LYS A 12 16.85 0.48 -21.53
C LYS A 12 16.01 -0.77 -21.76
N ASP A 13 15.88 -1.64 -20.76
CA ASP A 13 14.83 -2.64 -20.74
C ASP A 13 14.38 -2.82 -19.28
N GLU A 14 13.23 -2.21 -18.98
CA GLU A 14 12.21 -2.70 -18.05
C GLU A 14 12.51 -2.67 -16.54
N ALA A 15 12.40 -1.48 -15.94
CA ALA A 15 11.76 -1.39 -14.63
C ALA A 15 10.26 -1.58 -14.83
N VAL A 16 9.75 -2.81 -14.72
CA VAL A 16 8.31 -3.09 -14.84
C VAL A 16 7.60 -2.53 -13.61
N SER A 17 7.21 -1.26 -13.69
CA SER A 17 6.06 -0.73 -12.95
C SER A 17 4.80 -1.32 -13.60
N ALA A 18 3.82 -1.73 -12.79
CA ALA A 18 2.58 -2.36 -13.27
C ALA A 18 1.65 -1.42 -14.10
N ASP A 19 2.13 -0.25 -14.52
CA ASP A 19 1.39 0.77 -15.25
C ASP A 19 2.34 1.46 -16.27
N GLU A 20 2.10 1.23 -17.57
CA GLU A 20 2.86 1.81 -18.69
C GLU A 20 2.79 3.34 -18.75
N HIS A 21 1.80 3.97 -18.08
CA HIS A 21 1.60 5.42 -18.15
C HIS A 21 2.35 6.21 -17.07
N PHE A 22 3.02 5.54 -16.14
CA PHE A 22 3.83 6.16 -15.09
C PHE A 22 5.24 5.55 -15.14
N ASP A 23 6.03 6.06 -16.08
CA ASP A 23 7.44 5.73 -16.21
C ASP A 23 8.14 6.08 -14.87
N ALA A 24 8.55 5.07 -14.11
CA ALA A 24 9.24 5.22 -12.82
C ALA A 24 10.67 5.77 -12.97
N SER A 25 11.01 6.29 -14.14
CA SER A 25 12.32 6.82 -14.52
C SER A 25 12.17 8.25 -14.99
N PHE A 26 11.93 9.17 -14.06
CA PHE A 26 12.36 10.55 -14.32
C PHE A 26 13.86 10.50 -14.66
N PRO A 27 14.31 11.09 -15.77
CA PRO A 27 15.72 11.04 -16.14
C PRO A 27 16.52 11.77 -15.06
N VAL A 28 17.26 10.99 -14.28
CA VAL A 28 18.14 11.47 -13.22
C VAL A 28 19.59 11.27 -13.59
N ASN A 29 20.44 12.15 -13.06
CA ASN A 29 21.88 12.04 -13.24
C ASN A 29 22.47 11.03 -12.24
N PHE A 30 23.49 10.31 -12.69
CA PHE A 30 24.30 9.47 -11.83
C PHE A 30 25.33 10.33 -11.10
N VAL A 31 25.49 10.13 -9.79
CA VAL A 31 26.57 10.77 -9.04
C VAL A 31 27.69 9.76 -8.91
N VAL A 32 28.82 10.05 -9.55
CA VAL A 32 30.00 9.16 -9.58
C VAL A 32 31.10 9.74 -8.70
N SER A 33 31.58 8.93 -7.75
CA SER A 33 32.69 9.28 -6.86
C SER A 33 34.03 8.83 -7.45
N SER A 34 35.13 9.48 -7.04
CA SER A 34 36.48 9.13 -7.51
C SER A 34 36.90 7.68 -7.22
N ASN A 35 36.26 7.06 -6.22
CA ASN A 35 36.54 5.69 -5.79
C ASN A 35 35.84 4.63 -6.65
N GLY A 36 35.01 5.05 -7.62
CA GLY A 36 34.22 4.17 -8.48
C GLY A 36 32.80 3.93 -7.98
N ASP A 37 32.42 4.45 -6.81
CA ASP A 37 31.07 4.35 -6.29
C ASP A 37 30.10 5.20 -7.11
N VAL A 38 28.95 4.63 -7.44
CA VAL A 38 27.89 5.29 -8.23
C VAL A 38 26.62 5.32 -7.40
N LEU A 39 26.12 6.52 -7.12
CA LEU A 39 24.83 6.73 -6.47
C LEU A 39 23.77 7.07 -7.52
N LEU A 40 22.66 6.33 -7.48
CA LEU A 40 21.49 6.54 -8.31
C LEU A 40 20.25 6.53 -7.41
N ALA A 41 19.51 7.63 -7.41
CA ALA A 41 18.28 7.80 -6.62
C ALA A 41 17.18 8.44 -7.49
N PRO A 42 16.46 7.67 -8.32
CA PRO A 42 15.38 8.20 -9.13
C PRO A 42 14.14 8.44 -8.26
N PRO A 43 13.47 9.60 -8.38
CA PRO A 43 12.15 9.76 -7.80
C PRO A 43 11.14 8.92 -8.57
N GLY A 44 10.18 8.32 -7.87
CA GLY A 44 9.15 7.51 -8.51
C GLY A 44 7.89 7.38 -7.65
N ILE A 45 6.75 7.27 -8.33
CA ILE A 45 5.49 6.88 -7.70
C ILE A 45 5.28 5.41 -8.01
N ILE A 46 5.27 4.58 -6.97
CA ILE A 46 5.11 3.13 -7.11
C ILE A 46 3.71 2.75 -6.67
N LYS A 47 2.98 2.09 -7.55
CA LYS A 47 1.70 1.45 -7.22
C LYS A 47 1.97 0.00 -6.87
N ILE A 48 1.57 -0.43 -5.68
CA ILE A 48 1.68 -1.82 -5.25
C ILE A 48 0.31 -2.45 -5.12
N SER A 49 0.21 -3.71 -5.57
CA SER A 49 -0.95 -4.57 -5.29
C SER A 49 -0.72 -5.26 -3.95
N CYS A 50 -1.67 -5.11 -3.04
CA CYS A 50 -1.60 -5.67 -1.69
C CYS A 50 -2.96 -6.28 -1.34
N GLU A 51 -2.95 -7.49 -0.79
CA GLU A 51 -4.16 -8.15 -0.30
C GLU A 51 -4.55 -7.57 1.06
N LEU A 52 -5.80 -7.09 1.16
CA LEU A 52 -6.29 -6.45 2.37
C LEU A 52 -7.26 -7.37 3.12
N SER A 53 -7.06 -7.52 4.43
CA SER A 53 -7.95 -8.29 5.29
C SER A 53 -9.02 -7.39 5.92
N MET A 54 -10.30 -7.67 5.66
CA MET A 54 -11.42 -6.84 6.15
C MET A 54 -12.16 -7.40 7.37
N THR A 55 -11.59 -8.37 8.09
CA THR A 55 -12.28 -9.05 9.20
C THR A 55 -12.63 -8.12 10.36
N TRP A 56 -11.73 -7.20 10.71
CA TRP A 56 -11.86 -6.30 11.86
C TRP A 56 -12.13 -4.84 11.48
N PHE A 57 -12.61 -4.60 10.25
CA PHE A 57 -12.91 -3.26 9.78
C PHE A 57 -13.87 -2.51 10.74
N PRO A 58 -13.63 -1.24 11.10
CA PRO A 58 -12.57 -0.33 10.62
C PRO A 58 -11.28 -0.33 11.47
N PHE A 59 -11.17 -1.21 12.47
CA PHE A 59 -10.03 -1.32 13.39
C PHE A 59 -8.96 -2.27 12.86
N ASP A 60 -8.80 -2.31 11.54
CA ASP A 60 -7.91 -3.22 10.84
C ASP A 60 -6.46 -2.71 10.78
N GLU A 61 -5.53 -3.65 10.85
CA GLU A 61 -4.12 -3.47 10.54
C GLU A 61 -3.81 -4.26 9.27
N GLN A 62 -3.03 -3.65 8.38
CA GLN A 62 -2.71 -4.16 7.06
C GLN A 62 -1.20 -4.24 6.90
N ILE A 63 -0.71 -5.30 6.29
CA ILE A 63 0.72 -5.49 6.00
C ILE A 63 0.86 -5.62 4.49
N CYS A 64 1.37 -4.57 3.88
CA CYS A 64 1.70 -4.56 2.47
C CYS A 64 3.21 -4.68 2.28
N PHE A 65 3.66 -5.10 1.10
CA PHE A 65 5.09 -5.17 0.83
C PHE A 65 5.44 -4.68 -0.56
N ILE A 66 6.63 -4.11 -0.66
CA ILE A 66 7.29 -3.74 -1.91
C ILE A 66 8.43 -4.73 -2.11
N LYS A 67 8.47 -5.37 -3.29
CA LYS A 67 9.50 -6.34 -3.64
C LYS A 67 10.44 -5.72 -4.66
N TYR A 68 11.73 -5.67 -4.35
CA TYR A 68 12.79 -5.32 -5.29
C TYR A 68 13.66 -6.53 -5.59
N GLY A 69 14.01 -6.70 -6.85
CA GLY A 69 14.87 -7.79 -7.30
C GLY A 69 15.29 -7.55 -8.74
N SER A 70 16.38 -8.19 -9.15
CA SER A 70 16.78 -8.19 -10.56
C SER A 70 15.98 -9.20 -11.35
N TRP A 71 15.41 -8.76 -12.47
CA TRP A 71 14.76 -9.66 -13.42
C TRP A 71 15.76 -10.48 -14.24
N THR A 72 16.89 -9.85 -14.62
CA THR A 72 17.85 -10.38 -15.60
C THR A 72 19.10 -11.02 -14.98
N TYR A 73 19.49 -10.59 -13.78
CA TYR A 73 20.72 -11.04 -13.12
C TYR A 73 20.43 -11.98 -11.96
N THR A 74 21.31 -12.96 -11.81
CA THR A 74 21.35 -13.88 -10.67
C THR A 74 22.26 -13.34 -9.58
N GLY A 75 22.14 -13.90 -8.37
CA GLY A 75 22.88 -13.52 -7.17
C GLY A 75 24.40 -13.68 -7.27
N SER A 76 24.91 -14.42 -8.25
CA SER A 76 26.35 -14.51 -8.52
C SER A 76 26.90 -13.31 -9.29
N LYS A 77 26.05 -12.58 -10.02
CA LYS A 77 26.40 -11.41 -10.82
C LYS A 77 26.02 -10.10 -10.13
N LEU A 78 24.90 -10.11 -9.42
CA LEU A 78 24.37 -8.95 -8.72
C LEU A 78 23.96 -9.37 -7.31
N ASP A 79 24.60 -8.80 -6.30
CA ASP A 79 24.16 -8.97 -4.92
C ASP A 79 23.44 -7.70 -4.43
N LEU A 80 22.21 -7.87 -3.96
CA LEU A 80 21.39 -6.79 -3.43
C LEU A 80 21.51 -6.78 -1.92
N HIS A 81 21.89 -5.62 -1.39
CA HIS A 81 21.99 -5.36 0.04
C HIS A 81 21.14 -4.16 0.44
N ILE A 82 20.60 -4.21 1.65
CA ILE A 82 19.90 -3.10 2.26
C ILE A 82 20.96 -2.19 2.87
N ASP A 83 20.95 -0.92 2.48
CA ASP A 83 21.82 0.07 3.09
C ASP A 83 21.25 0.51 4.45
N ASP A 84 21.92 0.10 5.51
CA ASP A 84 21.59 0.46 6.90
C ASP A 84 22.51 1.56 7.46
N SER A 85 23.38 2.14 6.63
CA SER A 85 24.42 3.09 7.05
C SER A 85 23.85 4.46 7.42
N GLY A 86 23.20 4.54 8.58
CA GLY A 86 22.62 5.78 9.11
C GLY A 86 21.35 5.59 9.94
N LEU A 87 20.80 4.38 10.01
CA LEU A 87 19.61 4.10 10.80
C LEU A 87 19.97 3.59 12.20
N ASN A 88 19.24 4.09 13.21
CA ASN A 88 19.33 3.63 14.60
C ASN A 88 18.95 2.15 14.77
N ASN A 89 18.15 1.60 13.85
CA ASN A 89 17.74 0.20 13.82
C ASN A 89 18.02 -0.36 12.43
N ARG A 90 18.67 -1.53 12.37
CA ARG A 90 18.96 -2.23 11.13
C ARG A 90 17.69 -2.69 10.42
N HIS A 91 17.76 -2.75 9.09
CA HIS A 91 16.72 -3.22 8.19
C HIS A 91 15.37 -2.48 8.33
N LYS A 92 15.38 -1.15 8.19
CA LYS A 92 14.16 -0.34 8.11
C LYS A 92 14.23 0.65 6.95
N MET A 93 13.07 1.09 6.48
CA MET A 93 12.99 2.18 5.51
C MET A 93 13.31 3.51 6.19
N ASP A 94 14.09 4.38 5.52
CA ASP A 94 14.29 5.75 5.98
C ASP A 94 12.98 6.56 5.88
N LEU A 95 12.63 7.21 6.98
CA LEU A 95 11.39 7.98 7.14
C LEU A 95 11.67 9.47 7.39
N MET A 96 12.90 9.95 7.17
CA MET A 96 13.29 11.35 7.42
C MET A 96 12.35 12.36 6.75
N TYR A 97 11.90 12.07 5.52
CA TYR A 97 11.01 12.93 4.73
C TYR A 97 9.58 12.38 4.62
N TYR A 98 9.16 11.50 5.54
CA TYR A 98 7.83 10.91 5.53
C TYR A 98 6.73 11.94 5.83
N LEU A 99 5.72 11.99 4.97
CA LEU A 99 4.51 12.78 5.18
C LEU A 99 3.37 11.87 5.69
N PRO A 100 2.79 12.15 6.87
CA PRO A 100 1.76 11.30 7.45
C PRO A 100 0.47 11.32 6.62
N ASN A 101 -0.12 10.15 6.41
CA ASN A 101 -1.37 10.02 5.66
C ASN A 101 -2.61 10.35 6.52
N GLY A 102 -3.67 10.84 5.86
CA GLY A 102 -4.94 11.20 6.49
C GLY A 102 -5.82 9.98 6.82
N GLU A 103 -5.68 8.88 6.07
CA GLU A 103 -6.49 7.67 6.23
C GLU A 103 -5.76 6.55 6.99
N PHE A 104 -4.45 6.43 6.78
CA PHE A 104 -3.62 5.39 7.38
C PHE A 104 -2.52 5.98 8.26
N GLU A 105 -2.23 5.29 9.34
CA GLU A 105 -1.09 5.50 10.22
C GLU A 105 -0.02 4.44 9.91
N LEU A 106 1.22 4.88 9.68
CA LEU A 106 2.35 3.99 9.45
C LEU A 106 2.93 3.57 10.80
N LEU A 107 2.79 2.30 11.17
CA LEU A 107 3.26 1.75 12.44
C LEU A 107 4.74 1.33 12.38
N ALA A 108 5.11 0.63 11.31
CA ALA A 108 6.46 0.08 11.15
C ALA A 108 6.80 -0.19 9.68
N THR A 109 8.10 -0.19 9.37
CA THR A 109 8.63 -0.41 8.03
C THR A 109 9.79 -1.43 8.01
N PRO A 110 9.58 -2.68 8.42
CA PRO A 110 10.66 -3.66 8.41
C PRO A 110 11.06 -4.03 6.98
N ALA A 111 12.37 -4.11 6.75
CA ALA A 111 12.96 -4.58 5.51
C ALA A 111 13.58 -5.96 5.72
N GLU A 112 13.50 -6.84 4.73
CA GLU A 112 14.04 -8.19 4.78
C GLU A 112 14.74 -8.54 3.47
N ARG A 113 15.94 -9.11 3.57
CA ARG A 113 16.65 -9.69 2.44
C ARG A 113 16.36 -11.18 2.39
N VAL A 114 15.76 -11.64 1.30
CA VAL A 114 15.44 -13.04 1.05
C VAL A 114 16.26 -13.51 -0.14
N ALA A 115 16.91 -14.66 0.01
CA ALA A 115 17.56 -15.32 -1.11
C ALA A 115 16.82 -16.62 -1.42
N SER A 116 16.17 -16.67 -2.57
CA SER A 116 15.47 -17.84 -3.07
C SER A 116 16.33 -18.56 -4.11
N GLU A 117 16.24 -19.89 -4.14
CA GLU A 117 16.91 -20.69 -5.18
C GLU A 117 15.88 -21.10 -6.22
N PHE A 118 16.16 -20.80 -7.49
CA PHE A 118 15.31 -21.15 -8.61
C PHE A 118 16.17 -21.78 -9.70
N ASN A 119 15.81 -22.98 -10.16
CA ASN A 119 16.56 -23.72 -11.20
C ASN A 119 18.08 -23.84 -10.94
N LYS A 120 18.49 -24.06 -9.68
CA LYS A 120 19.89 -24.17 -9.22
C LYS A 120 20.68 -22.86 -9.29
N GLU A 121 20.00 -21.73 -9.46
CA GLU A 121 20.57 -20.40 -9.38
C GLU A 121 19.93 -19.61 -8.23
N ARG A 122 20.74 -18.83 -7.51
CA ARG A 122 20.29 -18.02 -6.37
C ARG A 122 19.80 -16.67 -6.87
N TYR A 123 18.60 -16.26 -6.51
CA TYR A 123 18.06 -14.92 -6.73
C TYR A 123 17.94 -14.20 -5.40
N VAL A 124 18.39 -12.94 -5.37
CA VAL A 124 18.33 -12.10 -4.17
C VAL A 124 17.20 -11.10 -4.35
N GLU A 125 16.33 -11.04 -3.36
CA GLU A 125 15.14 -10.21 -3.35
C GLU A 125 15.08 -9.44 -2.04
N LEU A 126 14.68 -8.17 -2.11
CA LEU A 126 14.49 -7.30 -0.97
C LEU A 126 13.00 -7.03 -0.79
N TYR A 127 12.50 -7.28 0.41
CA TYR A 127 11.12 -7.06 0.79
C TYR A 127 11.05 -5.90 1.78
N PHE A 128 10.39 -4.82 1.40
CA PHE A 128 10.07 -3.71 2.30
C PHE A 128 8.61 -3.82 2.70
N ARG A 129 8.34 -4.15 3.96
CA ARG A 129 6.98 -4.25 4.47
C ARG A 129 6.52 -2.91 5.04
N LEU A 130 5.27 -2.57 4.77
CA LEU A 130 4.57 -1.39 5.27
C LEU A 130 3.47 -1.88 6.20
N HIS A 131 3.64 -1.64 7.50
CA HIS A 131 2.62 -1.93 8.50
C HIS A 131 1.73 -0.70 8.66
N LEU A 132 0.51 -0.80 8.14
CA LEU A 132 -0.44 0.30 8.05
C LEU A 132 -1.63 0.03 8.96
N LYS A 133 -2.06 1.04 9.71
CA LYS A 133 -3.26 1.00 10.55
C LYS A 133 -4.27 2.03 10.09
N ARG A 134 -5.54 1.64 9.97
CA ARG A 134 -6.59 2.56 9.53
C ARG A 134 -6.98 3.53 10.64
N LYS A 135 -7.17 4.80 10.31
CA LYS A 135 -7.76 5.80 11.21
C LYS A 135 -9.27 5.61 11.26
N THR A 136 -9.77 5.17 12.40
CA THR A 136 -11.15 4.68 12.55
C THR A 136 -12.19 5.77 12.75
N LEU A 137 -11.79 6.98 13.16
CA LEU A 137 -12.70 8.05 13.60
C LEU A 137 -13.76 8.40 12.54
N TYR A 138 -13.32 8.58 11.30
CA TYR A 138 -14.22 8.92 10.19
C TYR A 138 -15.27 7.83 9.94
N TYR A 139 -14.85 6.57 9.95
CA TYR A 139 -15.75 5.43 9.74
C TYR A 139 -16.70 5.22 10.93
N GLY A 140 -16.21 5.46 12.15
CA GLY A 140 -17.04 5.42 13.35
C GLY A 140 -18.20 6.42 13.27
N LEU A 141 -17.89 7.68 12.98
CA LEU A 141 -18.90 8.75 12.94
C LEU A 141 -19.86 8.64 11.75
N ASN A 142 -19.37 8.22 10.58
CA ASN A 142 -20.20 8.22 9.37
C ASN A 142 -20.91 6.89 9.10
N TRP A 143 -20.46 5.77 9.67
CA TRP A 143 -21.03 4.45 9.37
C TRP A 143 -21.61 3.77 10.61
N ILE A 144 -20.85 3.74 11.72
CA ILE A 144 -21.30 3.05 12.95
C ILE A 144 -22.42 3.85 13.61
N VAL A 145 -22.24 5.16 13.82
CA VAL A 145 -23.23 6.00 14.51
C VAL A 145 -24.57 6.03 13.76
N PRO A 146 -24.65 6.27 12.43
CA PRO A 146 -25.93 6.22 11.71
C PRO A 146 -26.59 4.84 11.75
N SER A 147 -25.82 3.75 11.67
CA SER A 147 -26.35 2.39 11.76
C SER A 147 -27.02 2.12 13.11
N ILE A 148 -26.41 2.58 14.21
CA ILE A 148 -26.99 2.46 15.56
C ILE A 148 -28.27 3.30 15.66
N LEU A 149 -28.25 4.55 15.17
CA LEU A 149 -29.42 5.43 15.19
C LEU A 149 -30.59 4.85 14.39
N ILE A 150 -30.33 4.28 13.20
CA ILE A 150 -31.34 3.58 12.38
C ILE A 150 -31.91 2.37 13.13
N SER A 151 -31.06 1.58 13.81
CA SER A 151 -31.47 0.40 14.56
C SER A 151 -32.37 0.77 15.75
N VAL A 152 -32.01 1.82 16.50
CA VAL A 152 -32.83 2.35 17.60
C VAL A 152 -34.15 2.92 17.07
N SER A 153 -34.11 3.66 15.96
CA SER A 153 -35.31 4.23 15.33
C SER A 153 -36.28 3.15 14.83
N ASN A 154 -35.76 2.02 14.34
CA ASN A 154 -36.58 0.86 13.97
C ASN A 154 -37.33 0.26 15.18
N VAL A 155 -36.66 0.15 16.34
CA VAL A 155 -37.27 -0.35 17.58
C VAL A 155 -38.36 0.62 18.07
N LEU A 156 -38.07 1.92 18.08
CA LEU A 156 -39.04 2.97 18.44
C LEU A 156 -40.24 3.01 17.48
N GLY A 157 -40.04 2.66 16.21
CA GLY A 157 -41.13 2.53 15.23
C GLY A 157 -42.20 1.48 15.61
N PHE A 158 -41.89 0.53 16.50
CA PHE A 158 -42.87 -0.43 17.00
C PHE A 158 -43.77 0.14 18.09
N THR A 159 -43.30 1.13 18.87
CA THR A 159 -44.09 1.76 19.94
C THR A 159 -45.05 2.82 19.42
N MET A 160 -44.93 3.22 18.15
CA MET A 160 -45.81 4.22 17.53
C MET A 160 -47.17 3.61 17.14
N PRO A 161 -48.30 4.21 17.58
CA PRO A 161 -49.64 3.75 17.25
C PRO A 161 -49.91 3.85 15.73
N PRO A 162 -50.67 2.90 15.16
CA PRO A 162 -50.93 2.82 13.72
C PRO A 162 -51.83 3.94 13.17
N GLU A 163 -52.50 4.66 14.06
CA GLU A 163 -53.36 5.83 13.75
C GLU A 163 -52.56 6.98 13.12
N CYS A 164 -51.24 7.06 13.36
CA CYS A 164 -50.34 8.02 12.73
C CYS A 164 -49.83 7.47 11.39
N GLY A 165 -50.26 8.08 10.27
CA GLY A 165 -49.82 7.72 8.91
C GLY A 165 -48.30 7.83 8.66
N GLU A 166 -47.55 8.47 9.56
CA GLU A 166 -46.10 8.63 9.52
C GLU A 166 -45.31 7.32 9.69
N LYS A 167 -45.92 6.26 10.26
CA LYS A 167 -45.25 4.97 10.50
C LYS A 167 -44.72 4.31 9.22
N ILE A 168 -45.47 4.43 8.12
CA ILE A 168 -45.09 3.84 6.81
C ILE A 168 -43.96 4.65 6.19
N THR A 169 -44.05 5.97 6.29
CA THR A 169 -43.06 6.93 5.78
C THR A 169 -41.70 6.74 6.47
N LEU A 170 -41.68 6.65 7.81
CA LEU A 170 -40.46 6.40 8.59
C LEU A 170 -39.77 5.08 8.19
N ARG A 171 -40.54 4.00 8.00
CA ARG A 171 -40.00 2.70 7.57
C ARG A 171 -39.41 2.73 6.16
N LYS A 172 -39.96 3.54 5.25
CA LYS A 172 -39.40 3.72 3.90
C LYS A 172 -38.03 4.38 3.96
N TYR A 173 -37.89 5.47 4.72
CA TYR A 173 -36.61 6.17 4.86
C TYR A 173 -35.53 5.30 5.52
N LEU A 174 -35.85 4.61 6.62
CA LEU A 174 -34.90 3.71 7.29
C LEU A 174 -34.39 2.58 6.36
N ARG A 175 -35.24 2.07 5.47
CA ARG A 175 -34.84 1.06 4.47
C ARG A 175 -33.89 1.63 3.41
N LEU A 176 -34.16 2.85 2.92
CA LEU A 176 -33.32 3.52 1.95
C LEU A 176 -31.94 3.84 2.55
N ASP A 177 -31.91 4.36 3.77
CA ASP A 177 -30.66 4.66 4.48
C ASP A 177 -29.83 3.40 4.71
N TRP A 178 -30.47 2.30 5.12
CA TRP A 178 -29.81 1.01 5.25
C TRP A 178 -29.20 0.51 3.93
N GLN A 179 -29.94 0.63 2.81
CA GLN A 179 -29.43 0.24 1.48
C GLN A 179 -28.23 1.08 1.06
N LEU A 180 -28.23 2.39 1.33
CA LEU A 180 -27.12 3.28 1.03
C LEU A 180 -25.86 2.90 1.82
N ILE A 181 -26.01 2.59 3.11
CA ILE A 181 -24.91 2.13 3.97
C ILE A 181 -24.38 0.78 3.46
N LEU A 182 -25.26 -0.16 3.13
CA LEU A 182 -24.89 -1.47 2.62
C LEU A 182 -24.12 -1.36 1.29
N MET A 183 -24.58 -0.53 0.35
CA MET A 183 -23.86 -0.30 -0.91
C MET A 183 -22.47 0.29 -0.70
N LYS A 184 -22.31 1.22 0.25
CA LYS A 184 -20.99 1.74 0.62
C LYS A 184 -20.09 0.64 1.18
N LYS A 185 -20.61 -0.22 2.05
CA LYS A 185 -19.85 -1.35 2.62
C LYS A 185 -19.44 -2.37 1.54
N LEU A 186 -20.34 -2.72 0.62
CA LEU A 186 -20.06 -3.65 -0.47
C LEU A 186 -18.97 -3.12 -1.40
N ARG A 187 -19.00 -1.82 -1.76
CA ARG A 187 -17.97 -1.21 -2.60
C ARG A 187 -16.57 -1.32 -1.99
N MET A 188 -16.45 -1.16 -0.67
CA MET A 188 -15.14 -1.35 -0.02
C MET A 188 -14.72 -2.81 -0.03
N SER A 189 -15.63 -3.76 0.18
CA SER A 189 -15.30 -5.19 0.11
C SER A 189 -14.79 -5.62 -1.26
N ASP A 190 -15.22 -4.96 -2.33
CA ASP A 190 -14.75 -5.24 -3.69
C ASP A 190 -13.30 -4.76 -3.90
N MET A 191 -12.88 -3.69 -3.21
CA MET A 191 -11.49 -3.23 -3.23
C MET A 191 -10.51 -4.11 -2.44
N SER A 192 -10.99 -5.10 -1.67
CA SER A 192 -10.14 -6.05 -0.94
C SER A 192 -9.76 -7.28 -1.75
N LYS A 193 -10.40 -7.52 -2.90
CA LYS A 193 -10.10 -8.60 -3.85
C LYS A 193 -9.25 -8.10 -5.00
#